data_AF-A0A3N9X0Y3-F1
#
_entry.id   AF-A0A3N9X0Y3-F1
#
_cell.length_a   1.000
_cell.length_b   1.000
_cell.length_c   1.000
_cell.angle_alpha   90.00
_cell.angle_beta   90.00
_cell.angle_gamma   90.00
#
_symmetry.space_group_name_H-M   'P 1'
#
loop_
_entity.id
_entity.type
_entity.pdbx_description
1 polymer ?
#
loop_
_entity_poly.entity_id
_entity_poly.type
_entity_poly.pdbx_seq_one_letter_code
_entity_poly.pdbx_strand_id
1 'polypeptide(L)' 'MPAVDSPIPDGLSVTELTTVLATLLASPNAVGMHVGIYDPELDPTVQVATALVDAIVNAFETANKHN' A
#
# COMPACT_ATOMS: atom_id res chain seq x y z
N MET A 1 -4.40 1.07 -9.22
CA MET A 1 -5.35 0.72 -8.14
C MET A 1 -6.77 0.84 -8.67
N PRO A 2 -7.53 -0.25 -8.86
CA PRO A 2 -8.84 -0.20 -9.51
C PRO A 2 -10.04 0.03 -8.58
N ALA A 3 -9.93 -0.27 -7.28
CA ALA A 3 -11.02 -0.12 -6.30
C ALA A 3 -11.05 1.27 -5.65
N VAL A 4 -11.23 2.31 -6.48
CA VAL A 4 -11.31 3.73 -6.08
C VAL A 4 -12.27 4.46 -7.03
N ASP A 5 -12.87 5.56 -6.58
CA ASP A 5 -13.88 6.33 -7.37
C ASP A 5 -13.34 6.94 -8.68
N SER A 6 -12.04 7.21 -8.76
CA SER A 6 -11.42 7.91 -9.89
C SER A 6 -10.05 7.30 -10.23
N PRO A 7 -10.04 6.11 -10.87
CA PRO A 7 -8.80 5.43 -11.21
C PRO A 7 -8.05 6.19 -12.31
N ILE A 8 -6.74 6.37 -12.12
CA ILE A 8 -5.85 6.96 -13.12
C ILE A 8 -4.94 5.85 -13.67
N PRO A 9 -4.80 5.73 -15.01
CA PRO A 9 -3.88 4.76 -15.61
C PRO A 9 -2.42 5.09 -15.25
N ASP A 10 -1.54 4.09 -15.38
CA ASP A 10 -0.09 4.25 -15.17
C ASP A 10 0.32 4.76 -13.78
N GLY A 11 -0.46 4.43 -12.76
CA GLY A 11 -0.08 4.61 -11.36
C GLY A 11 0.96 3.60 -10.88
N LEU A 12 1.39 3.74 -9.62
CA LEU A 12 2.36 2.81 -9.01
C LEU A 12 1.87 1.36 -9.09
N SER A 13 2.79 0.47 -9.44
CA SER A 13 2.63 -0.96 -9.23
C SER A 13 2.67 -1.30 -7.73
N VAL A 14 2.17 -2.49 -7.38
CA VAL A 14 2.21 -3.00 -6.00
C VAL A 14 3.65 -3.07 -5.47
N THR A 15 4.61 -3.46 -6.31
CA THR A 15 6.02 -3.56 -5.96
C THR A 15 6.65 -2.19 -5.70
N GLU A 16 6.35 -1.20 -6.55
CA GLU A 16 6.83 0.17 -6.36
C GLU A 16 6.24 0.80 -5.09
N LEU A 17 4.94 0.60 -4.85
CA LEU A 17 4.28 1.03 -3.61
C LEU A 17 4.98 0.44 -2.38
N THR A 18 5.19 -0.89 -2.38
CA THR A 18 5.86 -1.59 -1.27
C THR A 18 7.25 -1.02 -1.01
N THR A 19 8.01 -0.74 -2.07
CA THR A 19 9.38 -0.21 -1.99
C THR A 19 9.41 1.20 -1.40
N VAL A 20 8.52 2.08 -1.88
CA VAL A 20 8.39 3.45 -1.35
C VAL A 20 7.97 3.41 0.11
N LEU A 21 6.96 2.61 0.46
CA LEU A 21 6.49 2.48 1.83
C LEU A 21 7.59 1.95 2.76
N ALA A 22 8.32 0.90 2.37
CA ALA A 22 9.41 0.36 3.18
C ALA A 22 10.49 1.40 3.47
N THR A 23 10.83 2.23 2.47
CA THR A 23 11.81 3.32 2.61
C THR A 23 11.33 4.37 3.60
N LEU A 24 10.06 4.77 3.52
CA LEU A 24 9.47 5.74 4.44
C LEU A 24 9.38 5.17 5.87
N LEU A 25 8.96 3.92 6.02
CA LEU A 25 8.79 3.23 7.31
C LEU A 25 10.12 2.95 8.03
N ALA A 26 11.24 2.85 7.30
CA ALA A 26 12.56 2.73 7.92
C ALA A 26 13.04 4.02 8.59
N SER A 27 12.40 5.16 8.31
CA SER A 27 12.76 6.43 8.93
C SER A 27 12.25 6.50 10.37
N PRO A 28 13.09 6.89 11.35
CA PRO A 28 12.64 7.12 12.73
C PRO A 28 11.66 8.30 12.84
N ASN A 29 11.49 9.10 11.78
CA ASN A 29 10.54 10.20 11.73
C ASN A 29 9.13 9.77 11.26
N ALA A 30 8.96 8.54 10.78
CA ALA A 30 7.66 8.02 10.38
C ALA A 30 6.84 7.64 11.63
N VAL A 31 5.98 8.56 12.09
CA VAL A 31 5.19 8.39 13.32
C VAL A 31 3.77 7.85 13.10
N GLY A 32 3.35 7.68 11.84
CA GLY A 32 2.02 7.18 11.49
C GLY A 32 1.75 7.18 9.99
N MET A 33 0.63 6.56 9.60
CA MET A 33 0.17 6.45 8.22
C MET A 33 -1.36 6.53 8.18
N HIS A 34 -1.90 7.16 7.14
CA HIS A 34 -3.33 7.16 6.82
C HIS A 34 -3.56 6.40 5.52
N VAL A 35 -4.51 5.46 5.54
CA VAL A 35 -4.93 4.67 4.38
C VAL A 35 -6.40 4.99 4.13
N GLY A 36 -6.73 5.46 2.93
CA GLY A 36 -8.09 5.87 2.57
C GLY A 36 -8.40 5.56 1.12
N ILE A 37 -9.54 6.11 0.65
CA ILE A 37 -10.06 6.06 -0.73
C ILE A 37 -10.34 4.68 -1.34
N TYR A 38 -10.08 3.58 -0.62
CA TYR A 38 -10.52 2.25 -1.03
C TYR A 38 -12.05 2.18 -0.99
N ASP A 39 -12.65 1.76 -2.12
CA ASP A 39 -14.08 1.50 -2.23
C ASP A 39 -14.34 -0.02 -2.26
N PRO A 40 -14.90 -0.61 -1.18
CA PRO A 40 -15.25 -2.02 -1.13
C PRO A 40 -16.32 -2.42 -2.17
N GLU A 41 -17.17 -1.50 -2.60
CA GLU A 41 -18.21 -1.79 -3.60
C GLU A 41 -17.59 -2.08 -4.98
N LEU A 42 -16.40 -1.54 -5.25
CA LEU A 42 -15.62 -1.78 -6.47
C LEU A 42 -14.69 -3.00 -6.38
N ASP A 43 -14.65 -3.72 -5.26
CA ASP A 43 -13.79 -4.89 -5.03
C ASP A 43 -14.56 -6.06 -4.37
N PRO A 44 -15.61 -6.60 -5.03
CA PRO A 44 -16.46 -7.64 -4.45
C PRO A 44 -15.72 -8.97 -4.20
N THR A 45 -14.58 -9.18 -4.86
CA THR A 45 -13.73 -10.36 -4.69
C THR A 45 -12.62 -10.16 -3.66
N VAL A 46 -12.53 -8.96 -3.06
CA VAL A 46 -11.49 -8.52 -2.09
C VAL A 46 -10.06 -8.70 -2.58
N GLN A 47 -9.85 -8.84 -3.90
CA GLN A 47 -8.52 -9.06 -4.47
C GLN A 47 -7.65 -7.79 -4.36
N VAL A 48 -8.27 -6.62 -4.53
CA VAL A 48 -7.57 -5.35 -4.44
C VAL A 48 -7.21 -5.04 -2.99
N ALA A 49 -8.15 -5.29 -2.06
CA ALA A 49 -7.89 -5.18 -0.62
C ALA A 49 -6.75 -6.10 -0.19
N THR A 50 -6.75 -7.36 -0.63
CA THR A 50 -5.70 -8.32 -0.30
C THR A 50 -4.34 -7.82 -0.80
N ALA A 51 -4.25 -7.40 -2.07
CA ALA A 51 -3.01 -6.87 -2.63
C ALA A 51 -2.51 -5.60 -1.91
N LEU A 52 -3.42 -4.71 -1.48
CA LEU A 52 -3.07 -3.51 -0.71
C LEU A 52 -2.53 -3.88 0.68
N VAL A 53 -3.22 -4.77 1.39
CA VAL A 53 -2.81 -5.21 2.74
C VAL A 53 -1.47 -5.93 2.67
N ASP A 54 -1.28 -6.83 1.70
CA ASP A 54 -0.02 -7.53 1.49
C ASP A 54 1.13 -6.54 1.21
N ALA A 55 0.90 -5.51 0.39
CA ALA A 55 1.90 -4.47 0.14
C ALA A 55 2.31 -3.73 1.43
N ILE A 56 1.33 -3.38 2.27
CA ILE A 56 1.59 -2.70 3.55
C ILE A 56 2.36 -3.61 4.50
N VAL A 57 1.92 -4.86 4.69
CA VAL A 57 2.60 -5.82 5.57
C VAL A 57 4.03 -6.07 5.11
N ASN A 58 4.23 -6.35 3.81
CA ASN A 58 5.56 -6.56 3.24
C ASN A 58 6.47 -5.34 3.40
N ALA A 59 5.92 -4.13 3.32
CA ALA A 59 6.68 -2.90 3.54
C ALA A 59 7.18 -2.79 4.99
N PHE A 60 6.32 -3.10 5.99
CA PHE A 60 6.72 -3.15 7.40
C PHE A 60 7.77 -4.23 7.66
N GLU A 61 7.59 -5.44 7.12
CA GLU A 61 8.57 -6.52 7.25
C GLU A 61 9.92 -6.14 6.64
N THR A 62 9.90 -5.45 5.50
CA THR A 62 11.11 -4.99 4.82
C THR A 62 11.81 -3.88 5.60
N ALA A 63 11.07 -2.91 6.13
CA ALA A 63 11.62 -1.83 6.96
C ALA A 63 12.29 -2.38 8.24
N ASN A 64 11.65 -3.36 8.89
CA ASN A 64 12.15 -3.96 10.12
C ASN A 64 13.42 -4.81 9.93
N LYS A 65 13.70 -5.32 8.72
CA LYS A 65 14.96 -6.05 8.43
C LYS A 65 16.20 -5.14 8.40
N HIS A 66 16.01 -3.83 8.28
CA HIS A 66 17.09 -2.85 8.19
C HIS A 66 17.30 -2.04 9.48
N ASN A 67 16.51 -2.33 10.52
CA ASN A 67 16.66 -1.80 11.88
C ASN A 67 17.36 -2.83 12.78
#